data_AF-A0A093Y1L3-F1
#
_entry.id   AF-A0A093Y1L3-F1
#
_cell.length_a   1.000
_cell.length_b   1.000
_cell.length_c   1.000
_cell.angle_alpha   90.00
_cell.angle_beta   90.00
_cell.angle_gamma   90.00
#
_symmetry.space_group_name_H-M   'P 1'
#
loop_
_entity.id
_entity.type
_entity.pdbx_description
1 polymer ?
#
loop_
_entity_poly.entity_id
_entity_poly.type
_entity_poly.pdbx_seq_one_letter_code
_entity_poly.pdbx_strand_id
1 'polypeptide(L)'
;MLFYKLLSVAAFSCLAAGQPQPNGPLATFSTYEGEKFDIKTRDCVNFKRSQPIYNNLDVNLPFVCQLYAERDCHDETDQLYPGHYDITEKVFKSVQCN
;
A
#
# COMPACT_ATOMS: atom_id res chain seq x y z
N MET A 1 51.86 -23.09 21.78
CA MET A 1 50.87 -22.37 22.61
C MET A 1 49.89 -21.69 21.66
N LEU A 2 48.71 -22.28 21.44
CA LEU A 2 47.63 -21.66 20.65
C LEU A 2 46.54 -21.20 21.61
N PHE A 3 46.40 -19.88 21.77
CA PHE A 3 45.28 -19.28 22.49
C PHE A 3 44.35 -18.64 21.45
N TYR A 4 43.23 -19.32 21.15
CA TYR A 4 42.15 -18.73 20.38
C TYR A 4 41.38 -17.77 21.28
N LYS A 5 41.48 -16.47 20.97
CA LYS A 5 40.77 -15.40 21.63
C LYS A 5 39.28 -15.48 21.24
N LEU A 6 38.41 -15.58 22.24
CA LEU A 6 36.97 -15.75 22.12
C LEU A 6 36.31 -14.65 21.26
N LEU A 7 35.54 -15.07 20.26
CA LEU A 7 34.60 -14.20 19.55
C LEU A 7 33.50 -13.76 20.52
N SER A 8 33.31 -12.45 20.67
CA SER A 8 32.05 -11.89 21.17
C SER A 8 31.44 -11.10 20.04
N VAL A 9 30.48 -11.70 19.33
CA VAL A 9 29.66 -10.99 18.35
C VAL A 9 28.37 -10.63 19.07
N ALA A 10 28.30 -9.41 19.61
CA ALA A 10 27.05 -8.83 20.04
C ALA A 10 26.19 -8.56 18.79
N ALA A 11 25.24 -9.45 18.53
CA ALA A 11 24.25 -9.26 17.48
C ALA A 11 23.25 -8.19 17.94
N PHE A 12 23.50 -6.93 17.56
CA PHE A 12 22.48 -5.90 17.60
C PHE A 12 21.50 -6.18 16.46
N SER A 13 20.39 -6.82 16.79
CA SER A 13 19.23 -6.93 15.90
C SER A 13 18.64 -5.54 15.73
N CYS A 14 19.14 -4.77 14.76
CA CYS A 14 18.46 -3.56 14.33
C CYS A 14 17.05 -3.96 13.88
N LEU A 15 16.03 -3.51 14.61
CA LEU A 15 14.67 -3.47 14.10
C LEU A 15 14.72 -2.64 12.81
N ALA A 16 14.65 -3.31 11.67
CA ALA A 16 14.43 -2.65 10.40
C ALA A 16 12.99 -2.13 10.39
N ALA A 17 12.78 -0.94 10.95
CA ALA A 17 11.62 -0.15 10.57
C ALA A 17 11.79 0.13 9.07
N GLY A 18 11.00 -0.56 8.24
CA GLY A 18 11.03 -0.39 6.80
C GLY A 18 10.80 1.08 6.47
N GLN A 19 11.86 1.77 6.05
CA GLN A 19 11.75 3.15 5.62
C GLN A 19 10.84 3.19 4.39
N PRO A 20 9.98 4.22 4.22
CA PRO A 20 9.23 4.41 2.99
C PRO A 20 10.20 4.38 1.83
N GLN A 21 10.09 3.38 0.96
CA GLN A 21 10.96 3.28 -0.20
C GLN A 21 10.61 4.45 -1.12
N PRO A 22 11.59 5.23 -1.61
CA PRO A 22 11.33 6.39 -2.45
C PRO A 22 10.60 6.05 -3.77
N ASN A 23 10.58 4.76 -4.14
CA ASN A 23 9.87 4.21 -5.30
C ASN A 23 8.83 3.14 -4.90
N GLY A 24 8.36 3.17 -3.66
CA GLY A 24 7.30 2.29 -3.17
C GLY A 24 5.95 2.61 -3.83
N PRO A 25 4.96 1.71 -3.70
CA PRO A 25 3.61 2.01 -4.15
C PRO A 25 3.06 3.25 -3.43
N LEU A 26 2.23 4.04 -4.12
CA LEU A 26 1.47 5.14 -3.52
C LEU A 26 0.40 4.60 -2.57
N ALA A 27 -0.21 3.49 -2.98
CA ALA A 27 -1.12 2.71 -2.17
C ALA A 27 -1.13 1.24 -2.61
N THR A 28 -1.54 0.35 -1.73
CA THR A 28 -1.65 -1.09 -2.01
C THR A 28 -3.04 -1.57 -1.62
N PHE A 29 -3.76 -2.11 -2.60
CA PHE A 29 -4.98 -2.88 -2.37
C PHE A 29 -4.62 -4.31 -2.02
N SER A 30 -5.38 -4.94 -1.11
CA SER A 30 -5.16 -6.35 -0.78
C SER A 30 -6.44 -7.13 -0.46
N THR A 31 -6.41 -8.44 -0.71
CA THR A 31 -7.44 -9.37 -0.25
C THR A 31 -7.05 -10.01 1.08
N TYR A 32 -8.01 -10.59 1.81
CA TYR A 32 -7.71 -11.38 3.03
C TYR A 32 -6.87 -12.63 2.74
N GLU A 33 -6.90 -13.13 1.51
CA GLU A 33 -6.07 -14.25 1.05
C GLU A 33 -4.63 -13.83 0.71
N GLY A 34 -4.35 -12.52 0.73
CA GLY A 34 -3.01 -11.96 0.55
C GLY A 34 -2.66 -11.56 -0.89
N GLU A 35 -3.62 -11.60 -1.83
CA GLU A 35 -3.41 -10.98 -3.14
C GLU A 35 -3.21 -9.47 -2.97
N LYS A 36 -2.30 -8.88 -3.73
CA LYS A 36 -1.96 -7.45 -3.65
C LYS A 36 -1.97 -6.79 -5.02
N PHE A 37 -2.44 -5.55 -5.06
CA PHE A 37 -2.39 -4.69 -6.23
C PHE A 37 -1.88 -3.30 -5.85
N ASP A 38 -0.72 -2.96 -6.40
CA ASP A 38 -0.01 -1.71 -6.09
C ASP A 38 -0.37 -0.60 -7.07
N ILE A 39 -0.69 0.58 -6.55
CA ILE A 39 -0.78 1.82 -7.31
C ILE A 39 0.61 2.45 -7.35
N LYS A 40 1.23 2.52 -8.54
CA LYS A 40 2.60 3.01 -8.72
C LYS A 40 2.70 4.30 -9.55
N THR A 41 1.56 4.86 -9.96
CA THR A 41 1.45 6.10 -10.74
C THR A 41 0.43 7.04 -10.11
N ARG A 42 0.59 8.34 -10.38
CA ARG A 42 -0.38 9.38 -10.03
C ARG A 42 -1.49 9.55 -11.06
N ASP A 43 -1.38 8.84 -12.18
CA ASP A 43 -2.44 8.78 -13.18
C ASP A 43 -3.64 8.00 -12.64
N CYS A 44 -4.80 8.22 -13.25
CA CYS A 44 -5.99 7.46 -12.94
C CYS A 44 -5.81 5.97 -13.28
N VAL A 45 -6.10 5.09 -12.33
CA VAL A 45 -6.05 3.64 -12.51
C VAL A 45 -7.45 3.07 -12.54
N ASN A 46 -7.82 2.48 -13.67
CA ASN A 46 -9.08 1.77 -13.85
C ASN A 46 -8.98 0.30 -13.42
N PHE A 47 -9.95 -0.16 -12.64
CA PHE A 47 -10.09 -1.58 -12.34
C PHE A 47 -10.76 -2.31 -13.51
N LYS A 48 -10.38 -3.58 -13.74
CA LYS A 48 -11.02 -4.42 -14.77
C LYS A 48 -12.49 -4.73 -14.44
N ARG A 49 -12.80 -4.83 -13.16
CA ARG A 49 -14.13 -5.08 -12.60
C ARG A 49 -14.39 -4.05 -11.50
N SER A 50 -15.66 -3.71 -11.29
CA SER A 50 -16.09 -2.89 -10.17
C SER A 50 -15.78 -3.60 -8.84
N GLN A 51 -15.40 -2.80 -7.85
CA GLN A 51 -15.12 -3.24 -6.48
C GLN A 51 -16.45 -3.49 -5.73
N PRO A 52 -16.47 -4.33 -4.68
CA PRO A 52 -15.33 -4.87 -3.94
C PRO A 52 -14.78 -6.19 -4.49
N ILE A 53 -13.49 -6.19 -4.84
CA ILE A 53 -12.65 -7.40 -5.00
C ILE A 53 -11.59 -7.43 -3.90
N TYR A 54 -11.00 -6.27 -3.63
CA TYR A 54 -10.06 -6.10 -2.53
C TYR A 54 -10.80 -5.80 -1.23
N ASN A 55 -10.21 -6.25 -0.12
CA ASN A 55 -10.76 -6.07 1.21
C ASN A 55 -10.16 -4.83 1.90
N ASN A 56 -8.87 -4.57 1.67
CA ASN A 56 -8.16 -3.48 2.32
C ASN A 56 -7.46 -2.57 1.31
N LEU A 57 -7.27 -1.33 1.72
CA LEU A 57 -6.43 -0.33 1.05
C LEU A 57 -5.46 0.29 2.06
N ASP A 58 -4.16 0.14 1.79
CA ASP A 58 -3.08 0.82 2.49
C ASP A 58 -2.62 2.02 1.68
N VAL A 59 -2.82 3.24 2.18
CA VAL A 59 -2.33 4.48 1.56
C VAL A 59 -1.02 4.87 2.22
N ASN A 60 0.06 4.96 1.44
CA ASN A 60 1.39 5.27 1.97
C ASN A 60 1.59 6.77 2.15
N LEU A 61 2.41 7.16 3.12
CA LEU A 61 2.84 8.56 3.29
C LEU A 61 3.67 9.01 2.06
N PRO A 62 3.49 10.25 1.55
CA PRO A 62 2.56 11.30 2.00
C PRO A 62 1.26 11.35 1.18
N PHE A 63 0.91 10.27 0.48
CA PHE A 63 -0.05 10.30 -0.61
C PHE A 63 -1.51 10.37 -0.12
N VAL A 64 -2.37 10.95 -0.94
CA VAL A 64 -3.82 10.94 -0.76
C VAL A 64 -4.44 10.23 -1.95
N CYS A 65 -5.35 9.29 -1.70
CA CYS A 65 -6.04 8.55 -2.75
C CYS A 65 -7.53 8.90 -2.80
N GLN A 66 -8.02 9.22 -3.99
CA GLN A 66 -9.44 9.36 -4.29
C GLN A 66 -9.97 8.08 -4.94
N LEU A 67 -11.14 7.62 -4.49
CA LEU A 67 -11.91 6.55 -5.11
C LEU A 67 -13.06 7.15 -5.93
N TYR A 68 -13.38 6.51 -7.05
CA TYR A 68 -14.34 7.05 -8.00
C TYR A 68 -15.36 5.98 -8.42
N ALA A 69 -16.64 6.34 -8.44
CA ALA A 69 -17.74 5.45 -8.83
C ALA A 69 -17.62 5.00 -10.29
N GLU A 70 -17.05 5.87 -11.15
CA GLU A 70 -16.86 5.62 -12.56
C GLU A 70 -15.40 5.36 -12.95
N ARG A 71 -15.21 4.91 -14.19
CA ARG A 71 -13.89 4.79 -14.80
C ARG A 71 -13.34 6.18 -15.11
N ASP A 72 -12.04 6.25 -15.35
CA ASP A 72 -11.33 7.46 -15.75
C ASP A 72 -11.44 8.60 -14.71
N CYS A 73 -11.62 8.22 -13.43
CA CYS A 73 -11.64 9.09 -12.27
C CYS A 73 -12.74 10.17 -12.35
N HIS A 74 -13.93 9.72 -12.73
CA HIS A 74 -15.15 10.49 -12.69
C HIS A 74 -16.02 10.09 -11.50
N ASP A 75 -16.73 11.07 -10.93
CA ASP A 75 -17.65 10.88 -9.80
C ASP A 75 -16.95 10.35 -8.54
N GLU A 76 -16.25 11.26 -7.84
CA GLU A 76 -15.50 10.94 -6.62
C GLU A 76 -16.46 10.46 -5.51
N THR A 77 -16.16 9.31 -4.92
CA THR A 77 -16.94 8.73 -3.83
C THR A 77 -16.27 8.92 -2.47
N ASP A 78 -14.93 8.91 -2.44
CA ASP A 78 -14.16 8.97 -1.20
C ASP A 78 -12.78 9.59 -1.42
N GLN A 79 -12.28 10.26 -0.39
CA GLN A 79 -10.89 10.68 -0.27
C GLN A 79 -10.25 10.07 0.98
N LEU A 80 -9.12 9.40 0.79
CA LEU A 80 -8.43 8.62 1.82
C LEU A 80 -7.00 9.15 2.01
N TYR A 81 -6.69 9.51 3.25
CA TYR A 81 -5.37 9.98 3.67
C TYR A 81 -4.44 8.79 3.97
N PRO A 82 -3.14 9.01 4.26
CA PRO A 82 -2.25 7.93 4.65
C PRO A 82 -2.80 7.11 5.83
N GLY A 83 -2.91 5.79 5.65
CA GLY A 83 -3.54 4.90 6.62
C GLY A 83 -4.00 3.57 6.02
N HIS A 84 -4.52 2.70 6.88
CA HIS A 84 -5.10 1.41 6.51
C HIS A 84 -6.63 1.48 6.57
N TYR A 85 -7.30 1.03 5.51
CA TYR A 85 -8.75 1.10 5.38
C TYR A 85 -9.35 -0.25 5.01
N ASP A 86 -10.42 -0.64 5.69
CA ASP A 86 -11.34 -1.66 5.20
C ASP A 86 -12.25 -1.03 4.14
N ILE A 87 -12.30 -1.65 2.97
CA ILE A 87 -13.04 -1.17 1.79
C ILE A 87 -14.04 -2.22 1.29
N THR A 88 -14.37 -3.23 2.10
CA THR A 88 -15.27 -4.34 1.71
C THR A 88 -16.68 -3.90 1.31
N GLU A 89 -17.13 -2.74 1.79
CA GLU A 89 -18.45 -2.18 1.48
C GLU A 89 -18.40 -1.07 0.42
N LYS A 90 -17.21 -0.74 -0.11
CA LYS A 90 -17.03 0.38 -1.04
C LYS A 90 -17.17 -0.07 -2.50
N VAL A 91 -18.03 0.64 -3.24
CA VAL A 91 -18.26 0.40 -4.67
C VAL A 91 -17.59 1.51 -5.47
N PHE A 92 -16.57 1.15 -6.24
CA PHE A 92 -15.79 2.07 -7.08
C PHE A 92 -15.22 1.33 -8.30
N LYS A 93 -14.81 2.08 -9.31
CA LYS A 93 -14.28 1.58 -10.59
C LYS A 93 -12.90 2.13 -10.94
N SER A 94 -12.48 3.22 -10.32
CA SER A 94 -11.14 3.76 -10.50
C SER A 94 -10.58 4.43 -9.22
N VAL A 95 -9.27 4.63 -9.20
CA VAL A 95 -8.53 5.27 -8.10
C VAL A 95 -7.48 6.21 -8.69
N GLN A 96 -7.24 7.33 -8.01
CA GLN A 96 -6.11 8.21 -8.27
C GLN A 96 -5.42 8.53 -6.96
N CYS A 97 -4.09 8.46 -6.91
CA CYS A 97 -3.31 8.80 -5.71
C CYS A 97 -2.29 9.89 -6.04
N ASN A 98 -2.16 10.90 -5.19
CA ASN A 98 -1.32 12.09 -5.42
C ASN A 98 -0.37 12.39 -4.27
#